data_AF-A0A8K1CIG1-F1
#
_entry.id   AF-A0A8K1CIG1-F1
#
_cell.length_a   1.000
_cell.length_b   1.000
_cell.length_c   1.000
_cell.angle_alpha   90.00
_cell.angle_beta   90.00
_cell.angle_gamma   90.00
#
_symmetry.space_group_name_H-M   'P 1'
#
loop_
_entity.id
_entity.type
_entity.pdbx_description
1 polymer ?
#
loop_
_entity_poly.entity_id
_entity_poly.type
_entity_poly.pdbx_seq_one_letter_code
_entity_poly.pdbx_strand_id
1 'polypeptide(L)'
;MGKSTLPAGRGKDRINEIRKATLADDGSGDDGWRVVLLRALVKGDLEAVASMLQAHIDVLSLPLTSIMPRWKLQCESMHWWMLSEATPLFLASAYSHPAIVQWLLLHGADRSAMCYLNQTPLAVVGECCEHTVVPTDTRPALLKRSAECRRLLEAPATIPEAPAEAVGFSCHISTQTVVVRVATPNVKGAATPPPPQTIYTCFVEVTWLTPLSNGAIIEKYDVRYRVIIEEETSAGGDDGDDDAQDGEASQAASASSSANWHTERATHNRRRQQQTLVLKGLQFESIYEFGLRSWNAAGKGEWGRPYKFRTLPSPVANNAKT
;
A
#
# COMPACT_ATOMS: atom_id res chain seq x y z
N MET A 1 13.78 43.32 23.28
CA MET A 1 12.51 42.95 22.62
C MET A 1 12.83 42.43 21.23
N GLY A 2 12.98 41.11 21.08
CA GLY A 2 13.29 40.47 19.79
C GLY A 2 12.01 40.21 18.99
N LYS A 3 11.98 40.61 17.72
CA LYS A 3 10.96 40.15 16.77
C LYS A 3 11.61 39.14 15.83
N SER A 4 11.18 37.89 15.98
CA SER A 4 11.44 36.78 15.07
C SER A 4 10.58 36.94 13.82
N THR A 5 11.19 36.96 12.65
CA THR A 5 10.52 36.83 11.35
C THR A 5 10.90 35.48 10.75
N LEU A 6 9.92 34.56 10.73
CA LEU A 6 9.98 33.27 10.02
C LEU A 6 9.79 33.49 8.51
N PRO A 7 10.51 32.77 7.62
CA PRO A 7 10.28 32.86 6.18
C PRO A 7 9.16 31.92 5.73
N ALA A 8 8.04 32.49 5.30
CA ALA A 8 6.96 31.79 4.60
C ALA A 8 7.10 32.03 3.08
N GLY A 9 7.62 31.05 2.33
CA GLY A 9 7.85 31.26 0.90
C GLY A 9 8.38 30.04 0.15
N ARG A 10 7.83 28.85 0.36
CA ARG A 10 8.25 27.64 -0.39
C ARG A 10 7.12 26.81 -1.01
N GLY A 11 5.86 27.10 -0.67
CA GLY A 11 4.69 26.35 -1.17
C GLY A 11 3.97 27.00 -2.36
N LYS A 12 3.91 28.33 -2.43
CA LYS A 12 3.18 29.06 -3.47
C LYS A 12 3.90 29.02 -4.83
N ASP A 13 5.23 29.03 -4.82
CA ASP A 13 6.04 29.01 -6.04
C ASP A 13 5.96 27.68 -6.76
N ARG A 14 5.86 26.57 -6.01
CA ARG A 14 5.72 25.21 -6.54
C ARG A 14 4.36 24.99 -7.22
N ILE A 15 3.29 25.55 -6.66
CA ILE A 15 1.94 25.51 -7.26
C ILE A 15 1.87 26.37 -8.52
N ASN A 16 2.56 27.52 -8.52
CA ASN A 16 2.64 28.37 -9.69
C ASN A 16 3.54 27.80 -10.79
N GLU A 17 4.61 27.06 -10.45
CA GLU A 17 5.42 26.32 -11.43
C GLU A 17 4.64 25.18 -12.07
N ILE A 18 3.85 24.43 -11.30
CA ILE A 18 2.94 23.41 -11.84
C ILE A 18 1.95 24.05 -12.81
N ARG A 19 1.33 25.18 -12.43
CA ARG A 19 0.40 25.93 -13.31
C ARG A 19 1.06 26.45 -14.58
N LYS A 20 2.34 26.85 -14.53
CA LYS A 20 3.07 27.34 -15.70
C LYS A 20 3.41 26.21 -16.68
N ALA A 21 3.67 24.99 -16.17
CA ALA A 21 3.84 23.80 -17.00
C ALA A 21 2.52 23.37 -17.68
N THR A 22 1.37 23.57 -17.02
CA THR A 22 0.03 23.22 -17.55
C THR A 22 -0.44 24.10 -18.73
N LEU A 23 0.16 25.29 -18.93
CA LEU A 23 -0.26 26.22 -20.00
C LEU A 23 0.48 26.02 -21.34
N ALA A 24 1.44 25.09 -21.39
CA ALA A 24 2.27 24.85 -22.57
C ALA A 24 1.95 23.54 -23.31
N ASP A 25 1.01 22.73 -22.82
CA ASP A 25 0.68 21.44 -23.43
C ASP A 25 -0.61 21.57 -24.25
N ASP A 26 -0.50 21.45 -25.57
CA ASP A 26 -1.59 21.48 -26.55
C ASP A 26 -2.48 20.23 -26.49
N GLY A 27 -2.31 19.40 -25.46
CA GLY A 27 -3.13 18.22 -25.22
C GLY A 27 -2.80 17.06 -26.15
N SER A 28 -1.63 17.09 -26.80
CA SER A 28 -1.05 15.97 -27.55
C SER A 28 -0.36 14.91 -26.66
N GLY A 29 -0.36 15.08 -25.34
CA GLY A 29 0.19 14.11 -24.40
C GLY A 29 -0.63 12.81 -24.30
N ASP A 30 0.05 11.76 -23.82
CA ASP A 30 -0.40 10.40 -23.46
C ASP A 30 -1.60 10.34 -22.47
N ASP A 31 -2.35 11.43 -22.27
CA ASP A 31 -3.46 11.56 -21.32
C ASP A 31 -4.84 11.32 -21.96
N GLY A 32 -4.89 10.81 -23.20
CA GLY A 32 -6.14 10.46 -23.88
C GLY A 32 -7.01 9.47 -23.09
N TRP A 33 -6.35 8.58 -22.32
CA TRP A 33 -7.01 7.61 -21.46
C TRP A 33 -7.85 8.28 -20.35
N ARG A 34 -7.49 9.48 -19.89
CA ARG A 34 -8.27 10.19 -18.84
C ARG A 34 -9.65 10.60 -19.33
N VAL A 35 -9.75 10.98 -20.61
CA VAL A 35 -11.04 11.33 -21.24
C VAL A 35 -11.89 10.08 -21.39
N VAL A 36 -11.28 8.97 -21.79
CA VAL A 36 -11.97 7.67 -21.88
C VAL A 36 -12.48 7.25 -20.50
N LEU A 37 -11.66 7.41 -19.45
CA LEU A 37 -12.06 7.15 -18.07
C LEU A 37 -13.20 8.07 -17.63
N LEU A 38 -13.13 9.37 -17.94
CA LEU A 38 -14.22 10.32 -17.64
C LEU A 38 -15.53 9.87 -18.32
N ARG A 39 -15.49 9.51 -19.60
CA ARG A 39 -16.66 9.01 -20.33
C ARG A 39 -17.20 7.71 -19.74
N ALA A 40 -16.32 6.79 -19.33
CA ALA A 40 -16.71 5.54 -18.68
C ALA A 40 -17.40 5.81 -17.33
N LEU A 41 -16.86 6.74 -16.53
CA LEU A 41 -17.46 7.20 -15.27
C LEU A 41 -18.82 7.87 -15.48
N VAL A 42 -18.97 8.69 -16.53
CA VAL A 42 -20.25 9.35 -16.88
C VAL A 42 -21.28 8.31 -17.32
N LYS A 43 -20.89 7.34 -18.15
CA LYS A 43 -21.78 6.30 -18.68
C LYS A 43 -22.13 5.22 -17.66
N GLY A 44 -21.32 5.01 -16.64
CA GLY A 44 -21.51 3.94 -15.67
C GLY A 44 -20.88 2.60 -16.08
N ASP A 45 -19.88 2.63 -16.96
CA ASP A 45 -19.18 1.43 -17.42
C ASP A 45 -18.14 0.99 -16.38
N LEU A 46 -18.54 0.05 -15.52
CA LEU A 46 -17.68 -0.45 -14.44
C LEU A 46 -16.44 -1.17 -14.96
N GLU A 47 -16.56 -1.95 -16.05
CA GLU A 47 -15.46 -2.77 -16.56
C GLU A 47 -14.35 -1.89 -17.14
N ALA A 48 -14.74 -0.90 -17.94
CA ALA A 48 -13.79 0.08 -18.47
C ALA A 48 -13.13 0.88 -17.33
N VAL A 49 -13.90 1.32 -16.34
CA VAL A 49 -13.35 2.05 -15.18
C VAL A 49 -12.35 1.19 -14.40
N ALA A 50 -12.70 -0.07 -14.10
CA ALA A 50 -11.84 -0.97 -13.36
C ALA A 50 -10.53 -1.26 -14.12
N SER A 51 -10.62 -1.56 -15.41
CA SER A 51 -9.44 -1.82 -16.26
C SER A 51 -8.49 -0.62 -16.31
N MET A 52 -9.03 0.59 -16.53
CA MET A 52 -8.21 1.80 -16.63
C MET A 52 -7.59 2.21 -15.28
N LEU A 53 -8.33 2.09 -14.18
CA LEU A 53 -7.80 2.41 -12.86
C LEU A 53 -6.81 1.38 -12.35
N GLN A 54 -6.88 0.12 -12.79
CA GLN A 54 -5.83 -0.86 -12.52
C GLN A 54 -4.53 -0.51 -13.25
N ALA A 55 -4.61 -0.01 -14.48
CA ALA A 55 -3.43 0.48 -15.22
C ALA A 55 -2.88 1.80 -14.65
N HIS A 56 -3.73 2.65 -14.08
CA HIS A 56 -3.40 3.99 -13.58
C HIS A 56 -3.85 4.20 -12.13
N ILE A 57 -3.35 3.35 -11.23
CA ILE A 57 -3.77 3.32 -9.82
C ILE A 57 -3.47 4.62 -9.07
N ASP A 58 -2.48 5.40 -9.54
CA ASP A 58 -2.09 6.68 -8.97
C ASP A 58 -3.23 7.70 -9.00
N VAL A 59 -4.19 7.57 -9.93
CA VAL A 59 -5.29 8.51 -10.09
C VAL A 59 -6.49 8.20 -9.21
N LEU A 60 -6.53 7.04 -8.55
CA LEU A 60 -7.66 6.61 -7.71
C LEU A 60 -8.07 7.65 -6.65
N SER A 61 -7.07 8.26 -5.98
CA SER A 61 -7.28 9.28 -4.95
C SER A 61 -6.83 10.68 -5.37
N LEU A 62 -6.45 10.88 -6.64
CA LEU A 62 -6.00 12.18 -7.13
C LEU A 62 -7.11 12.88 -7.93
N PRO A 63 -7.07 14.23 -8.03
CA PRO A 63 -7.95 14.99 -8.91
C PRO A 63 -7.73 14.62 -10.39
N LEU A 64 -8.53 13.68 -10.91
CA LEU A 64 -8.46 13.15 -12.28
C LEU A 64 -8.52 14.28 -13.33
N THR A 65 -9.41 15.24 -13.12
CA THR A 65 -9.71 16.32 -14.07
C THR A 65 -8.81 17.55 -13.92
N SER A 66 -7.92 17.60 -12.92
CA SER A 66 -7.04 18.75 -12.68
C SER A 66 -6.08 19.02 -13.86
N ILE A 67 -5.66 17.94 -14.53
CA ILE A 67 -4.75 17.98 -15.67
C ILE A 67 -5.49 18.23 -16.99
N MET A 68 -6.83 18.08 -17.01
CA MET A 68 -7.60 18.27 -18.24
C MET A 68 -7.86 19.75 -18.51
N PRO A 69 -7.65 20.25 -19.74
CA PRO A 69 -7.98 21.61 -20.09
C PRO A 69 -9.49 21.84 -20.03
N ARG A 70 -9.90 23.05 -19.64
CA ARG A 70 -11.31 23.41 -19.41
C ARG A 70 -12.22 23.12 -20.62
N TRP A 71 -11.75 23.42 -21.82
CA TRP A 71 -12.53 23.19 -23.05
C TRP A 71 -12.87 21.71 -23.26
N LYS A 72 -11.98 20.80 -22.85
CA LYS A 72 -12.21 19.36 -22.94
C LYS A 72 -13.30 18.92 -21.96
N LEU A 73 -13.29 19.46 -20.73
CA LEU A 73 -14.37 19.24 -19.78
C LEU A 73 -15.71 19.82 -20.28
N GLN A 74 -15.69 21.00 -20.90
CA GLN A 74 -16.87 21.65 -21.49
C GLN A 74 -17.52 20.80 -22.58
N CYS A 75 -16.71 20.09 -23.38
CA CYS A 75 -17.22 19.19 -24.41
C CYS A 75 -17.84 17.89 -23.85
N GLU A 76 -17.44 17.45 -22.65
CA GLU A 76 -17.86 16.16 -22.09
C GLU A 76 -19.08 16.27 -21.15
N SER A 77 -19.30 17.43 -20.52
CA SER A 77 -20.41 17.59 -19.57
C SER A 77 -20.95 19.02 -19.53
N MET A 78 -22.27 19.13 -19.42
CA MET A 78 -22.92 20.43 -19.22
C MET A 78 -22.50 21.06 -17.90
N HIS A 79 -22.23 20.26 -16.86
CA HIS A 79 -21.79 20.72 -15.52
C HIS A 79 -20.27 20.76 -15.37
N TRP A 80 -19.52 20.97 -16.46
CA TRP A 80 -18.05 20.94 -16.48
C TRP A 80 -17.38 21.75 -15.36
N TRP A 81 -18.00 22.84 -14.87
CA TRP A 81 -17.45 23.70 -13.82
C TRP A 81 -17.30 22.98 -12.48
N MET A 82 -18.24 22.10 -12.13
CA MET A 82 -18.19 21.34 -10.86
C MET A 82 -17.23 20.15 -10.96
N LEU A 83 -16.91 19.73 -12.20
CA LEU A 83 -15.98 18.65 -12.47
C LEU A 83 -14.52 19.09 -12.41
N SER A 84 -14.22 20.36 -12.10
CA SER A 84 -12.84 20.83 -11.96
C SER A 84 -12.20 20.26 -10.68
N GLU A 85 -10.99 19.70 -10.82
CA GLU A 85 -10.27 19.00 -9.74
C GLU A 85 -11.08 17.88 -9.07
N ALA A 86 -11.95 17.21 -9.82
CA ALA A 86 -12.76 16.10 -9.35
C ALA A 86 -11.96 14.78 -9.32
N THR A 87 -12.16 14.00 -8.27
CA THR A 87 -11.65 12.62 -8.16
C THR A 87 -12.58 11.64 -8.91
N PRO A 88 -12.11 10.43 -9.25
CA PRO A 88 -12.99 9.39 -9.82
C PRO A 88 -14.22 9.11 -8.95
N LEU A 89 -14.07 9.13 -7.62
CA LEU A 89 -15.18 8.95 -6.67
C LEU A 89 -16.19 10.09 -6.71
N PHE A 90 -15.73 11.33 -6.81
CA PHE A 90 -16.60 12.49 -6.99
C PHE A 90 -17.44 12.37 -8.26
N LEU A 91 -16.81 12.00 -9.38
CA LEU A 91 -17.49 11.82 -10.67
C LEU A 91 -18.54 10.70 -10.60
N ALA A 92 -18.17 9.51 -10.10
CA ALA A 92 -19.10 8.39 -9.97
C ALA A 92 -20.30 8.74 -9.07
N SER A 93 -20.09 9.55 -8.03
CA SER A 93 -21.14 10.03 -7.14
C SER A 93 -22.04 11.07 -7.82
N ALA A 94 -21.48 12.02 -8.55
CA ALA A 94 -22.22 13.07 -9.25
C ALA A 94 -23.20 12.50 -10.29
N TYR A 95 -22.83 11.39 -10.93
CA TYR A 95 -23.66 10.64 -11.88
C TYR A 95 -24.40 9.44 -11.26
N SER A 96 -24.43 9.32 -9.93
CA SER A 96 -25.14 8.28 -9.17
C SER A 96 -24.90 6.85 -9.66
N HIS A 97 -23.64 6.44 -9.85
CA HIS A 97 -23.27 5.09 -10.28
C HIS A 97 -22.84 4.21 -9.09
N PRO A 98 -23.77 3.55 -8.37
CA PRO A 98 -23.47 2.88 -7.10
C PRO A 98 -22.45 1.75 -7.25
N ALA A 99 -22.48 1.00 -8.36
CA ALA A 99 -21.54 -0.08 -8.62
C ALA A 99 -20.09 0.42 -8.73
N ILE A 100 -19.89 1.55 -9.41
CA ILE A 100 -18.57 2.20 -9.52
C ILE A 100 -18.16 2.79 -8.17
N VAL A 101 -19.08 3.46 -7.47
CA VAL A 101 -18.81 4.01 -6.12
C VAL A 101 -18.36 2.90 -5.18
N GLN A 102 -19.07 1.77 -5.15
CA GLN A 102 -18.71 0.61 -4.33
C GLN A 102 -17.31 0.09 -4.68
N TRP A 103 -17.01 -0.07 -5.97
CA TRP A 103 -15.70 -0.52 -6.44
C TRP A 103 -14.59 0.44 -6.01
N LEU A 104 -14.77 1.74 -6.23
CA LEU A 104 -13.79 2.77 -5.86
C LEU A 104 -13.53 2.77 -4.34
N LEU A 105 -14.58 2.63 -3.52
CA LEU A 105 -14.46 2.55 -2.07
C LEU A 105 -13.73 1.28 -1.62
N LEU A 106 -14.03 0.13 -2.23
CA LEU A 106 -13.31 -1.13 -1.97
C LEU A 106 -11.82 -1.01 -2.28
N HIS A 107 -11.46 -0.24 -3.31
CA HIS A 107 -10.06 0.01 -3.68
C HIS A 107 -9.40 1.15 -2.88
N GLY A 108 -10.11 1.82 -1.97
CA GLY A 108 -9.54 2.81 -1.06
C GLY A 108 -9.59 4.26 -1.57
N ALA A 109 -10.53 4.57 -2.46
CA ALA A 109 -10.81 5.96 -2.83
C ALA A 109 -11.18 6.80 -1.59
N ASP A 110 -10.73 8.06 -1.57
CA ASP A 110 -10.93 8.96 -0.45
C ASP A 110 -12.33 9.59 -0.47
N ARG A 111 -13.14 9.22 0.53
CA ARG A 111 -14.51 9.74 0.76
C ARG A 111 -14.55 11.24 1.06
N SER A 112 -13.46 11.79 1.59
CA SER A 112 -13.37 13.19 2.01
C SER A 112 -12.75 14.10 0.95
N ALA A 113 -12.29 13.53 -0.17
CA ALA A 113 -11.65 14.29 -1.23
C ALA A 113 -12.62 15.32 -1.83
N MET A 114 -12.28 16.60 -1.69
CA MET A 114 -13.08 17.69 -2.18
C MET A 114 -12.68 18.08 -3.61
N CYS A 115 -13.66 18.51 -4.41
CA CYS A 115 -13.40 19.16 -5.69
C CYS A 115 -12.99 20.64 -5.52
N TYR A 116 -12.75 21.34 -6.63
CA TYR A 116 -12.44 22.78 -6.64
C TYR A 116 -13.47 23.66 -5.89
N LEU A 117 -14.73 23.24 -5.82
CA LEU A 117 -15.81 23.94 -5.11
C LEU A 117 -15.91 23.56 -3.62
N ASN A 118 -14.92 22.84 -3.07
CA ASN A 118 -14.95 22.30 -1.71
C ASN A 118 -16.16 21.39 -1.42
N GLN A 119 -16.72 20.76 -2.46
CA GLN A 119 -17.81 19.79 -2.31
C GLN A 119 -17.25 18.39 -2.15
N THR A 120 -17.81 17.62 -1.23
CA THR A 120 -17.48 16.20 -1.06
C THR A 120 -18.31 15.34 -2.03
N PRO A 121 -17.88 14.10 -2.32
CA PRO A 121 -18.66 13.17 -3.16
C PRO A 121 -20.09 12.98 -2.64
N LEU A 122 -20.29 12.97 -1.32
CA LEU A 122 -21.60 12.85 -0.67
C LEU A 122 -22.54 14.04 -0.95
N ALA A 123 -21.98 15.24 -1.09
CA ALA A 123 -22.75 16.46 -1.29
C ALA A 123 -23.35 16.56 -2.71
N VAL A 124 -22.73 15.92 -3.70
CA VAL A 124 -23.07 16.08 -5.13
C VAL A 124 -23.83 14.90 -5.73
N VAL A 125 -24.26 13.94 -4.90
CA VAL A 125 -24.89 12.70 -5.38
C VAL A 125 -26.11 13.00 -6.25
N GLY A 126 -26.02 12.67 -7.54
CA GLY A 126 -27.11 12.79 -8.50
C GLY A 126 -27.30 14.16 -9.15
N GLU A 127 -26.45 15.14 -8.85
CA GLU A 127 -26.54 16.51 -9.41
C GLU A 127 -26.36 16.53 -10.93
N CYS A 128 -25.59 15.59 -11.51
CA CYS A 128 -25.33 15.56 -12.95
C CYS A 128 -26.27 14.62 -13.74
N CYS A 129 -27.18 13.93 -13.07
CA CYS A 129 -27.98 12.86 -13.67
C CYS A 129 -29.14 13.34 -14.53
N GLU A 130 -29.63 14.57 -14.31
CA GLU A 130 -30.79 15.11 -15.03
C GLU A 130 -30.55 15.27 -16.53
N HIS A 131 -29.29 15.37 -16.94
CA HIS A 131 -28.89 15.65 -18.33
C HIS A 131 -28.14 14.51 -19.01
N THR A 132 -27.79 13.45 -18.27
CA THR A 132 -27.23 12.25 -18.87
C THR A 132 -28.30 11.55 -19.69
N VAL A 133 -28.04 11.43 -20.99
CA VAL A 133 -28.82 10.70 -21.98
C VAL A 133 -28.72 9.20 -21.73
N VAL A 134 -29.12 8.72 -20.55
CA VAL A 134 -29.43 7.31 -20.34
C VAL A 134 -30.92 7.17 -20.65
N PRO A 135 -31.31 6.61 -21.81
CA PRO A 135 -32.70 6.59 -22.26
C PRO A 135 -33.64 5.79 -21.35
N THR A 136 -33.08 5.07 -20.39
CA THR A 136 -33.74 4.01 -19.62
C THR A 136 -34.07 4.38 -18.18
N ASP A 137 -33.52 5.47 -17.64
CA ASP A 137 -33.71 5.80 -16.23
C ASP A 137 -34.98 6.60 -16.01
N THR A 138 -36.03 5.90 -15.56
CA THR A 138 -37.20 6.54 -14.96
C THR A 138 -36.76 7.30 -13.69
N ARG A 139 -37.38 8.46 -13.41
CA ARG A 139 -37.10 9.26 -12.19
C ARG A 139 -37.02 8.42 -10.89
N PRO A 140 -37.86 7.38 -10.67
CA PRO A 140 -37.74 6.48 -9.52
C PRO A 140 -36.44 5.65 -9.49
N ALA A 141 -35.95 5.18 -10.64
CA ALA A 141 -34.71 4.41 -10.72
C ALA A 141 -33.49 5.26 -10.35
N LEU A 142 -33.46 6.51 -10.81
CA LEU A 142 -32.43 7.48 -10.43
C LEU A 142 -32.42 7.75 -8.91
N LEU A 143 -33.58 7.99 -8.31
CA LEU A 143 -33.69 8.20 -6.86
C LEU A 143 -33.17 7.00 -6.07
N LYS A 144 -33.48 5.79 -6.52
CA LYS A 144 -32.97 4.55 -5.92
C LYS A 144 -31.44 4.45 -6.00
N ARG A 145 -30.86 4.74 -7.18
CA ARG A 145 -29.40 4.75 -7.39
C ARG A 145 -28.70 5.80 -6.53
N SER A 146 -29.25 7.01 -6.46
CA SER A 146 -28.73 8.10 -5.63
C SER A 146 -28.79 7.75 -4.15
N ALA A 147 -29.90 7.18 -3.67
CA ALA A 147 -30.04 6.73 -2.29
C ALA A 147 -28.99 5.65 -1.96
N GLU A 148 -28.74 4.72 -2.88
CA GLU A 148 -27.72 3.68 -2.71
C GLU A 148 -26.30 4.26 -2.67
N CYS A 149 -25.97 5.21 -3.55
CA CYS A 149 -24.67 5.91 -3.50
C CYS A 149 -24.47 6.62 -2.16
N ARG A 150 -25.52 7.30 -1.68
CA ARG A 150 -25.49 8.01 -0.40
C ARG A 150 -25.23 7.04 0.77
N ARG A 151 -25.95 5.91 0.79
CA ARG A 151 -25.75 4.80 1.75
C ARG A 151 -24.31 4.27 1.74
N LEU A 152 -23.74 4.03 0.56
CA LEU A 152 -22.36 3.55 0.40
C LEU A 152 -21.33 4.56 0.92
N LEU A 153 -21.54 5.85 0.67
CA LEU A 153 -20.64 6.91 1.11
C LEU A 153 -20.72 7.16 2.63
N GLU A 154 -21.90 7.04 3.21
CA GLU A 154 -22.15 7.19 4.66
C GLU A 154 -21.72 5.95 5.48
N ALA A 155 -21.66 4.77 4.85
CA ALA A 155 -21.25 3.55 5.53
C ALA A 155 -19.82 3.70 6.11
N PRO A 156 -19.59 3.30 7.38
CA PRO A 156 -18.27 3.38 7.98
C PRO A 156 -17.29 2.48 7.21
N ALA A 157 -16.02 2.86 7.19
CA ALA A 157 -14.97 1.99 6.68
C ALA A 157 -14.85 0.74 7.57
N THR A 158 -14.60 -0.40 6.95
CA THR A 158 -14.38 -1.66 7.67
C THR A 158 -12.90 -2.03 7.67
N ILE A 159 -12.56 -3.02 8.48
CA ILE A 159 -11.19 -3.51 8.63
C ILE A 159 -10.69 -4.02 7.26
N PRO A 160 -9.46 -3.68 6.85
CA PRO A 160 -8.92 -4.05 5.55
C PRO A 160 -8.51 -5.53 5.54
N GLU A 161 -8.55 -6.14 4.36
CA GLU A 161 -8.13 -7.54 4.19
C GLU A 161 -6.60 -7.69 4.30
N ALA A 162 -6.15 -8.84 4.78
CA ALA A 162 -4.74 -9.17 4.82
C ALA A 162 -4.18 -9.38 3.41
N PRO A 163 -2.92 -8.97 3.13
CA PRO A 163 -2.27 -9.30 1.85
C PRO A 163 -2.12 -10.83 1.71
N ALA A 164 -3.00 -11.45 0.94
CA ALA A 164 -2.98 -12.89 0.71
C ALA A 164 -2.42 -13.26 -0.67
N GLU A 165 -2.64 -12.43 -1.68
CA GLU A 165 -2.30 -12.72 -3.07
C GLU A 165 -0.90 -12.24 -3.45
N ALA A 166 -0.23 -13.04 -4.29
CA ALA A 166 1.06 -12.73 -4.93
C ALA A 166 2.14 -12.19 -3.98
N VAL A 167 2.25 -12.78 -2.78
CA VAL A 167 3.34 -12.47 -1.85
C VAL A 167 4.63 -13.12 -2.36
N GLY A 168 5.60 -12.28 -2.75
CA GLY A 168 6.90 -12.69 -3.26
C GLY A 168 8.01 -12.39 -2.27
N PHE A 169 9.01 -13.26 -2.23
CA PHE A 169 10.21 -13.10 -1.40
C PHE A 169 11.45 -13.18 -2.28
N SER A 170 12.34 -12.21 -2.17
CA SER A 170 13.67 -12.25 -2.76
C SER A 170 14.72 -11.97 -1.70
N CYS A 171 15.89 -12.58 -1.84
CA CYS A 171 17.00 -12.44 -0.91
C CYS A 171 18.22 -11.93 -1.65
N HIS A 172 18.88 -10.94 -1.08
CA HIS A 172 20.07 -10.31 -1.65
C HIS A 172 21.13 -10.14 -0.57
N ILE A 173 22.40 -10.24 -0.96
CA ILE A 173 23.54 -10.12 -0.05
C ILE A 173 24.25 -8.81 -0.37
N SER A 174 24.42 -7.94 0.63
CA SER A 174 25.29 -6.77 0.51
C SER A 174 26.62 -7.04 1.21
N THR A 175 27.69 -6.60 0.57
CA THR A 175 29.06 -6.74 1.05
C THR A 175 29.59 -5.35 1.40
N GLN A 176 29.95 -5.14 2.67
CA GLN A 176 30.57 -3.90 3.12
C GLN A 176 31.98 -4.18 3.64
N THR A 177 32.96 -3.48 3.08
CA THR A 177 34.35 -3.57 3.52
C THR A 177 34.62 -2.46 4.54
N VAL A 178 34.92 -2.84 5.78
CA VAL A 178 35.24 -1.92 6.87
C VAL A 178 36.74 -1.98 7.15
N VAL A 179 37.41 -0.82 7.05
CA VAL A 179 38.80 -0.65 7.43
C VAL A 179 38.84 -0.06 8.84
N VAL A 180 39.08 -0.89 9.84
CA VAL A 180 39.22 -0.43 11.23
C VAL A 180 40.58 0.24 11.38
N ARG A 181 40.62 1.58 11.41
CA ARG A 181 41.83 2.32 11.78
C ARG A 181 41.96 2.30 13.29
N VAL A 182 42.83 1.45 13.81
CA VAL A 182 43.25 1.52 15.22
C VAL A 182 44.15 2.73 15.36
N ALA A 183 43.72 3.74 16.12
CA ALA A 183 44.58 4.87 16.50
C ALA A 183 45.56 4.39 17.58
N THR A 184 46.70 3.83 17.18
CA THR A 184 47.81 3.59 18.12
C THR A 184 48.61 4.87 18.28
N PRO A 185 48.97 5.28 19.52
CA PRO A 185 49.86 6.41 19.74
C PRO A 185 51.27 6.05 19.25
N ASN A 186 51.81 6.98 18.47
CA ASN A 186 53.12 7.02 17.82
C ASN A 186 54.25 6.30 18.58
N VAL A 187 54.57 5.07 18.17
CA VAL A 187 55.86 4.42 18.45
C VAL A 187 56.46 3.98 17.12
N LYS A 188 57.69 4.39 16.87
CA LYS A 188 58.48 4.09 15.67
C LYS A 188 58.61 2.58 15.46
N GLY A 189 57.75 2.04 14.61
CA GLY A 189 57.79 0.67 14.12
C GLY A 189 56.63 0.50 13.16
N ALA A 190 56.91 0.13 11.91
CA ALA A 190 55.91 0.01 10.86
C ALA A 190 54.83 -1.02 11.24
N ALA A 191 53.74 -0.57 11.85
CA ALA A 191 52.58 -1.39 12.10
C ALA A 191 51.77 -1.44 10.79
N THR A 192 51.82 -2.59 10.13
CA THR A 192 50.99 -2.91 8.97
C THR A 192 49.52 -2.62 9.32
N PRO A 193 48.78 -1.82 8.52
CA PRO A 193 47.37 -1.57 8.80
C PRO A 193 46.62 -2.91 8.85
N PRO A 194 45.69 -3.11 9.81
CA PRO A 194 44.93 -4.34 9.90
C PRO A 194 44.20 -4.61 8.58
N PRO A 195 44.09 -5.89 8.17
CA PRO A 195 43.46 -6.23 6.91
C PRO A 195 41.99 -5.75 6.91
N PRO A 196 41.49 -5.29 5.76
CA PRO A 196 40.10 -4.87 5.63
C PRO A 196 39.17 -6.03 6.03
N GLN A 197 38.22 -5.78 6.92
CA GLN A 197 37.21 -6.77 7.30
C GLN A 197 36.00 -6.64 6.37
N THR A 198 35.55 -7.76 5.83
CA THR A 198 34.37 -7.81 4.97
C THR A 198 33.18 -8.30 5.78
N ILE A 199 32.15 -7.46 5.90
CA ILE A 199 30.89 -7.77 6.58
C ILE A 199 29.85 -8.07 5.50
N TYR A 200 29.22 -9.24 5.60
CA TYR A 200 28.09 -9.62 4.76
C TYR A 200 26.79 -9.38 5.50
N THR A 201 25.82 -8.75 4.85
CA THR A 201 24.48 -8.52 5.42
C THR A 201 23.43 -9.11 4.48
N CYS A 202 22.54 -9.93 5.03
CA CYS A 202 21.41 -10.50 4.32
C CYS A 202 20.24 -9.51 4.31
N PHE A 203 19.67 -9.29 3.12
CA PHE A 203 18.47 -8.49 2.91
C PHE A 203 17.38 -9.39 2.33
N VAL A 204 16.21 -9.38 2.94
CA VAL A 204 15.03 -10.05 2.39
C VAL A 204 14.04 -8.98 1.98
N GLU A 205 13.74 -8.94 0.69
CA GLU A 205 12.71 -8.10 0.12
C GLU A 205 11.41 -8.90 0.06
N VAL A 206 10.39 -8.39 0.74
CA VAL A 206 9.04 -8.92 0.75
C VAL A 206 8.19 -8.03 -0.13
N THR A 207 7.52 -8.62 -1.12
CA THR A 207 6.64 -7.92 -2.06
C THR A 207 5.23 -8.48 -1.98
N TRP A 208 4.22 -7.64 -2.13
CA TRP A 208 2.81 -8.07 -2.13
C TRP A 208 1.94 -7.11 -2.95
N LEU A 209 0.77 -7.57 -3.38
CA LEU A 209 -0.23 -6.70 -3.99
C LEU A 209 -1.09 -6.01 -2.91
N THR A 210 -1.49 -4.77 -3.19
CA THR A 210 -2.40 -4.00 -2.33
C THR A 210 -3.74 -4.74 -2.23
N PRO A 211 -4.14 -5.20 -1.03
CA PRO A 211 -5.43 -5.87 -0.83
C PRO A 211 -6.59 -4.86 -0.87
N LEU A 212 -7.82 -5.37 -0.80
CA LEU A 212 -9.00 -4.53 -0.71
C LEU A 212 -8.96 -3.68 0.57
N SER A 213 -9.18 -2.38 0.38
CA SER A 213 -9.09 -1.33 1.40
C SER A 213 -10.40 -1.16 2.19
N ASN A 214 -11.49 -1.77 1.71
CA ASN A 214 -12.77 -1.86 2.40
C ASN A 214 -13.33 -0.50 2.89
N GLY A 215 -13.26 0.51 2.02
CA GLY A 215 -13.87 1.82 2.24
C GLY A 215 -12.95 2.89 2.84
N ALA A 216 -11.73 2.56 3.27
CA ALA A 216 -10.73 3.58 3.62
C ALA A 216 -9.36 3.17 3.12
N ILE A 217 -8.63 4.15 2.58
CA ILE A 217 -7.28 3.92 2.06
C ILE A 217 -6.40 3.21 3.10
N ILE A 218 -5.69 2.18 2.67
CA ILE A 218 -4.69 1.53 3.51
C ILE A 218 -3.54 2.52 3.73
N GLU A 219 -3.20 2.76 4.98
CA GLU A 219 -2.13 3.68 5.34
C GLU A 219 -0.79 2.93 5.46
N LYS A 220 -0.83 1.75 6.09
CA LYS A 220 0.38 1.03 6.51
C LYS A 220 0.16 -0.48 6.44
N TYR A 221 1.27 -1.20 6.40
CA TYR A 221 1.33 -2.65 6.53
C TYR A 221 2.28 -3.01 7.66
N ASP A 222 1.94 -4.03 8.43
CA ASP A 222 2.88 -4.65 9.36
C ASP A 222 3.28 -6.02 8.82
N VAL A 223 4.58 -6.30 8.80
CA VAL A 223 5.16 -7.58 8.45
C VAL A 223 5.81 -8.14 9.70
N ARG A 224 5.32 -9.28 10.17
CA ARG A 224 5.95 -10.01 11.28
C ARG A 224 6.79 -11.16 10.75
N TYR A 225 7.90 -11.44 11.40
CA TYR A 225 8.74 -12.59 11.05
C TYR A 225 9.41 -13.22 12.27
N ARG A 226 9.67 -14.53 12.19
CA ARG A 226 10.45 -15.30 13.17
C ARG A 226 11.23 -16.41 12.50
N VAL A 227 12.34 -16.82 13.12
CA VAL A 227 13.11 -17.99 12.68
C VAL A 227 12.37 -19.26 13.11
N ILE A 228 12.25 -20.23 12.20
CA ILE A 228 11.82 -21.59 12.52
C ILE A 228 13.08 -22.37 12.89
N ILE A 229 13.14 -22.84 14.14
CA ILE A 229 14.13 -23.81 14.57
C ILE A 229 13.49 -25.18 14.32
N GLU A 230 13.97 -25.91 13.32
CA GLU A 230 13.60 -27.31 13.15
C GLU A 230 14.28 -28.10 14.28
N GLU A 231 13.54 -28.38 15.35
CA GLU A 231 13.97 -29.40 16.31
C GLU A 231 13.93 -30.73 15.56
N GLU A 232 15.11 -31.29 15.28
CA GLU A 232 15.24 -32.66 14.79
C GLU A 232 14.57 -33.57 15.83
N THR A 233 13.35 -34.01 15.54
CA THR A 233 12.74 -35.13 16.26
C THR A 233 13.59 -36.36 15.94
N SER A 234 14.57 -36.61 16.79
CA SER A 234 15.32 -37.86 16.81
C SER A 234 14.32 -38.98 17.07
N ALA A 235 13.88 -39.63 16.00
CA ALA A 235 13.26 -40.93 16.04
C ALA A 235 14.29 -41.94 16.58
N GLY A 236 14.21 -42.19 17.88
CA GLY A 236 14.80 -43.34 18.55
C GLY A 236 13.70 -43.97 19.37
N GLY A 237 13.14 -45.07 18.86
CA GLY A 237 12.21 -45.89 19.62
C GLY A 237 12.93 -46.66 20.72
N ASP A 238 12.26 -46.83 21.85
CA ASP A 238 12.30 -48.09 22.60
C ASP A 238 11.02 -48.21 23.44
N ASP A 239 10.46 -49.42 23.43
CA ASP A 239 9.17 -49.82 23.95
C ASP A 239 9.14 -49.90 25.48
N GLY A 240 7.99 -49.61 26.07
CA GLY A 240 7.73 -49.86 27.50
C GLY A 240 6.32 -49.46 27.91
N ASP A 241 5.38 -50.40 27.81
CA ASP A 241 4.07 -50.41 28.48
C ASP A 241 4.21 -50.08 29.98
N ASP A 242 3.28 -49.26 30.52
CA ASP A 242 2.56 -49.59 31.76
C ASP A 242 1.49 -48.53 32.12
N ASP A 243 0.44 -49.03 32.74
CA ASP A 243 -0.91 -48.50 32.94
C ASP A 243 -1.08 -47.26 33.85
N ALA A 244 -2.15 -46.50 33.51
CA ALA A 244 -3.09 -45.72 34.31
C ALA A 244 -2.72 -45.20 35.73
N GLN A 245 -2.83 -43.88 35.95
CA GLN A 245 -3.74 -43.31 36.98
C GLN A 245 -3.89 -41.77 36.92
N ASP A 246 -5.07 -41.36 37.39
CA ASP A 246 -5.64 -40.01 37.46
C ASP A 246 -4.88 -39.00 38.34
N GLY A 247 -5.17 -37.71 38.10
CA GLY A 247 -5.31 -36.74 39.20
C GLY A 247 -4.20 -35.69 39.35
N GLU A 248 -4.45 -34.52 38.75
CA GLU A 248 -4.19 -33.17 39.29
C GLU A 248 -2.93 -32.95 40.17
N ALA A 249 -1.86 -32.43 39.55
CA ALA A 249 -1.03 -31.40 40.18
C ALA A 249 -0.24 -30.59 39.14
N SER A 250 -0.37 -29.26 39.24
CA SER A 250 0.69 -28.27 38.96
C SER A 250 1.31 -28.22 37.56
N GLN A 251 0.62 -27.58 36.61
CA GLN A 251 1.28 -26.95 35.46
C GLN A 251 1.91 -25.62 35.88
N ALA A 252 3.12 -25.72 36.40
CA ALA A 252 4.11 -24.64 36.42
C ALA A 252 5.41 -25.16 35.79
N ALA A 253 5.37 -25.48 34.49
CA ALA A 253 6.55 -25.68 33.64
C ALA A 253 6.13 -25.87 32.17
N SER A 254 5.88 -24.78 31.45
CA SER A 254 5.99 -24.75 29.98
C SER A 254 6.20 -23.31 29.47
N ALA A 255 7.17 -22.62 30.07
CA ALA A 255 7.80 -21.50 29.42
C ALA A 255 8.89 -22.02 28.46
N SER A 256 8.93 -21.44 27.25
CA SER A 256 10.08 -21.37 26.35
C SER A 256 10.11 -22.26 25.09
N SER A 257 9.17 -22.05 24.17
CA SER A 257 9.49 -22.00 22.73
C SER A 257 8.84 -20.80 22.02
N SER A 258 8.62 -19.70 22.77
CA SER A 258 8.14 -18.44 22.21
C SER A 258 9.26 -17.77 21.40
N ALA A 259 9.48 -18.24 20.18
CA ALA A 259 10.29 -17.53 19.20
C ALA A 259 9.68 -16.13 19.03
N ASN A 260 10.35 -15.11 19.58
CA ASN A 260 9.88 -13.73 19.61
C ASN A 260 9.63 -13.25 18.17
N TRP A 261 8.38 -12.91 17.87
CA TRP A 261 8.01 -12.30 16.60
C TRP A 261 8.64 -10.91 16.50
N HIS A 262 9.43 -10.70 15.46
CA HIS A 262 9.87 -9.38 15.05
C HIS A 262 8.76 -8.76 14.20
N THR A 263 8.55 -7.45 14.29
CA THR A 263 7.55 -6.75 13.48
C THR A 263 8.16 -5.51 12.88
N GLU A 264 8.06 -5.39 11.56
CA GLU A 264 8.49 -4.24 10.79
C GLU A 264 7.29 -3.61 10.09
N ARG A 265 7.36 -2.30 9.84
CA ARG A 265 6.23 -1.53 9.30
C ARG A 265 6.59 -0.89 7.96
N ALA A 266 5.72 -1.09 6.97
CA ALA A 266 5.78 -0.42 5.67
C ALA A 266 4.68 0.64 5.55
N THR A 267 4.99 1.75 4.87
CA THR A 267 3.99 2.77 4.50
C THR A 267 3.41 2.41 3.14
N HIS A 268 2.11 2.56 2.95
CA HIS A 268 1.45 2.26 1.69
C HIS A 268 1.86 3.23 0.58
N ASN A 269 2.31 2.69 -0.55
CA ASN A 269 2.61 3.45 -1.76
C ASN A 269 1.37 3.58 -2.64
N ARG A 270 0.82 4.80 -2.69
CA ARG A 270 -0.40 5.13 -3.46
C ARG A 270 -0.21 5.15 -4.98
N ARG A 271 1.03 5.07 -5.46
CA ARG A 271 1.34 5.14 -6.91
C ARG A 271 1.50 3.78 -7.56
N ARG A 272 1.54 2.71 -6.77
CA ARG A 272 1.79 1.35 -7.26
C ARG A 272 0.87 0.38 -6.56
N GLN A 273 0.36 -0.59 -7.30
CA GLN A 273 -0.42 -1.67 -6.72
C GLN A 273 0.48 -2.63 -5.92
N GLN A 274 1.71 -2.88 -6.40
CA GLN A 274 2.70 -3.68 -5.71
C GLN A 274 3.41 -2.85 -4.63
N GLN A 275 3.46 -3.42 -3.43
CA GLN A 275 4.11 -2.90 -2.25
C GLN A 275 5.36 -3.72 -1.94
N THR A 276 6.34 -3.09 -1.29
CA THR A 276 7.64 -3.69 -1.02
C THR A 276 8.13 -3.28 0.37
N LEU A 277 8.71 -4.21 1.11
CA LEU A 277 9.46 -3.96 2.34
C LEU A 277 10.79 -4.71 2.32
N VAL A 278 11.87 -4.03 2.66
CA VAL A 278 13.21 -4.63 2.74
C VAL A 278 13.60 -4.81 4.21
N LEU A 279 13.73 -6.07 4.63
CA LEU A 279 14.19 -6.48 5.94
C LEU A 279 15.72 -6.64 5.92
N LYS A 280 16.40 -6.10 6.92
CA LYS A 280 17.87 -6.07 6.98
C LYS A 280 18.40 -6.95 8.10
N GLY A 281 19.55 -7.56 7.89
CA GLY A 281 20.29 -8.26 8.94
C GLY A 281 19.67 -9.60 9.34
N LEU A 282 19.01 -10.28 8.40
CA LEU A 282 18.53 -11.64 8.66
C LEU A 282 19.71 -12.63 8.70
N GLN A 283 19.54 -13.73 9.42
CA GLN A 283 20.51 -14.82 9.47
C GLN A 283 20.56 -15.52 8.11
N PHE A 284 21.74 -15.99 7.71
CA PHE A 284 21.93 -16.76 6.49
C PHE A 284 21.46 -18.20 6.69
N GLU A 285 21.04 -18.84 5.60
CA GLU A 285 20.60 -20.25 5.54
C GLU A 285 19.43 -20.63 6.47
N SER A 286 18.84 -19.68 7.18
CA SER A 286 17.74 -19.92 8.11
C SER A 286 16.37 -19.85 7.42
N ILE A 287 15.43 -20.65 7.91
CA ILE A 287 14.03 -20.63 7.48
C ILE A 287 13.27 -19.63 8.37
N TYR A 288 12.60 -18.68 7.74
CA TYR A 288 11.77 -17.69 8.41
C TYR A 288 10.30 -17.93 8.10
N GLU A 289 9.45 -17.74 9.10
CA GLU A 289 8.01 -17.62 8.96
C GLU A 289 7.61 -16.14 8.95
N PHE A 290 6.84 -15.72 7.95
CA PHE A 290 6.36 -14.36 7.75
C PHE A 290 4.84 -14.29 7.85
N GLY A 291 4.31 -13.21 8.43
CA GLY A 291 2.90 -12.87 8.39
C GLY A 291 2.71 -11.41 8.02
N LEU A 292 1.69 -11.11 7.22
CA LEU A 292 1.38 -9.76 6.77
C LEU A 292 0.00 -9.34 7.29
N ARG A 293 -0.14 -8.06 7.64
CA ARG A 293 -1.45 -7.44 7.88
C ARG A 293 -1.46 -6.01 7.34
N SER A 294 -2.65 -5.53 6.99
CA SER A 294 -2.91 -4.18 6.52
C SER A 294 -3.52 -3.31 7.64
N TRP A 295 -3.44 -1.99 7.49
CA TRP A 295 -3.98 -1.04 8.46
C TRP A 295 -4.60 0.16 7.72
N ASN A 296 -5.87 0.46 8.01
CA ASN A 296 -6.57 1.66 7.55
C ASN A 296 -7.15 2.44 8.74
N ALA A 297 -7.94 3.49 8.46
CA ALA A 297 -8.58 4.31 9.48
C ALA A 297 -9.56 3.54 10.40
N ALA A 298 -10.14 2.42 9.93
CA ALA A 298 -11.05 1.58 10.73
C ALA A 298 -10.31 0.70 11.75
N GLY A 299 -9.04 0.39 11.49
CA GLY A 299 -8.22 -0.41 12.40
C GLY A 299 -7.29 -1.37 11.70
N LYS A 300 -6.63 -2.21 12.51
CA LYS A 300 -5.66 -3.19 12.03
C LYS A 300 -6.39 -4.43 11.52
N GLY A 301 -6.04 -4.85 10.30
CA GLY A 301 -6.44 -6.12 9.72
C GLY A 301 -5.95 -7.32 10.52
N GLU A 302 -6.60 -8.46 10.30
CA GLU A 302 -6.12 -9.74 10.80
C GLU A 302 -4.79 -10.11 10.15
N TRP A 303 -4.04 -10.99 10.80
CA TRP A 303 -2.84 -11.55 10.20
C TRP A 303 -3.24 -12.53 9.10
N GLY A 304 -2.66 -12.36 7.91
CA GLY A 304 -2.81 -13.31 6.82
C GLY A 304 -2.14 -14.65 7.11
N ARG A 305 -2.28 -15.57 6.15
CA ARG A 305 -1.62 -16.88 6.19
C ARG A 305 -0.11 -16.74 6.39
N PRO A 306 0.54 -17.66 7.13
CA PRO A 306 1.98 -17.64 7.28
C PRO A 306 2.67 -18.07 5.98
N TYR A 307 3.79 -17.43 5.67
CA TYR A 307 4.65 -17.76 4.54
C TYR A 307 6.01 -18.22 5.04
N LYS A 308 6.57 -19.29 4.47
CA LYS A 308 7.91 -19.77 4.82
C LYS A 308 8.88 -19.38 3.71
N PHE A 309 10.04 -18.85 4.09
CA PHE A 309 11.09 -18.50 3.14
C PHE A 309 12.48 -18.79 3.73
N ARG A 310 13.34 -19.41 2.93
CA ARG A 310 14.72 -19.74 3.30
C ARG A 310 15.66 -18.68 2.74
N THR A 311 16.47 -18.10 3.62
CA THR A 311 17.49 -17.11 3.25
C THR A 311 18.67 -17.76 2.53
N LEU A 312 19.41 -16.96 1.76
CA LEU A 312 20.58 -17.43 1.02
C LEU A 312 21.69 -17.95 1.95
N PRO A 313 22.54 -18.87 1.47
CA PRO A 313 23.70 -19.32 2.22
C PRO A 313 24.73 -18.19 2.39
N SER A 314 25.53 -18.29 3.46
CA SER A 314 26.61 -17.33 3.71
C SER A 314 27.66 -17.41 2.59
N PRO A 315 28.13 -16.26 2.04
CA PRO A 315 29.17 -16.25 1.00
C PRO A 315 30.48 -16.91 1.44
N VAL A 316 30.73 -16.96 2.75
CA VAL A 316 31.95 -17.55 3.33
C VAL A 316 31.94 -19.08 3.23
N ALA A 317 30.77 -19.73 3.24
CA ALA A 317 30.65 -21.18 3.18
C ALA A 317 31.00 -21.76 1.79
N ASN A 318 30.83 -20.97 0.72
CA ASN A 318 31.12 -21.41 -0.64
C ASN A 318 32.63 -21.47 -0.96
N ASN A 319 33.46 -20.72 -0.23
CA ASN A 319 34.91 -20.72 -0.43
C ASN A 319 35.63 -21.88 0.29
N ALA A 320 34.90 -22.72 1.05
CA ALA A 320 35.46 -23.87 1.76
C ALA A 320 35.27 -25.21 1.01
N LYS A 321 34.68 -25.19 -0.19
CA LYS A 321 34.39 -26.38 -1.01
C LYS A 321 35.21 -26.50 -2.30
N THR A 322 36.28 -25.73 -2.44
CA THR A 322 37.25 -25.84 -3.55
C THR A 322 38.62 -26.23 -3.04
#